data_AF-A0A3D5L260-F1
#
_entry.id   AF-A0A3D5L260-F1
#
_cell.length_a   1.000
_cell.length_b   1.000
_cell.length_c   1.000
_cell.angle_alpha   90.00
_cell.angle_beta   90.00
_cell.angle_gamma   90.00
#
_symmetry.space_group_name_H-M   'P 1'
#
loop_
_entity.id
_entity.type
_entity.pdbx_description
1 polymer ?
#
loop_
_entity_poly.entity_id
_entity_poly.type
_entity_poly.pdbx_seq_one_letter_code
_entity_poly.pdbx_strand_id
1 'polypeptide(L)' 'TTKVVPVTTAEYGLSKAKRPFNSRLDKSKLVKNGFTPLPTWQDALSRYLVELKKAGFLD' A
#
# COMPACT_ATOMS: atom_id res chain seq x y z
N THR A 1 -16.45 -12.94 6.00
CA THR A 1 -15.05 -12.81 5.54
C THR A 1 -15.00 -13.09 4.05
N THR A 2 -14.19 -12.35 3.30
CA THR A 2 -14.10 -12.52 1.84
C THR A 2 -12.81 -13.26 1.50
N LYS A 3 -12.89 -14.30 0.67
CA LYS A 3 -11.72 -15.05 0.20
C LYS A 3 -10.98 -14.27 -0.89
N VAL A 4 -9.70 -14.00 -0.69
CA VAL A 4 -8.83 -13.34 -1.68
C VAL A 4 -7.99 -14.40 -2.39
N VAL A 5 -7.95 -14.37 -3.73
CA VAL A 5 -7.19 -15.31 -4.56
C VAL A 5 -6.10 -14.54 -5.31
N PRO A 6 -4.80 -14.87 -5.12
CA PRO A 6 -3.71 -14.23 -5.84
C PRO A 6 -3.72 -14.65 -7.32
N VAL A 7 -3.40 -13.71 -8.21
CA VAL A 7 -3.29 -13.92 -9.66
C VAL A 7 -2.12 -13.11 -10.23
N THR A 8 -1.58 -13.54 -11.36
CA THR A 8 -0.57 -12.82 -12.13
C THR A 8 -1.19 -11.66 -12.92
N THR A 9 -0.34 -10.75 -13.42
CA THR A 9 -0.80 -9.66 -14.30
C THR A 9 -1.44 -10.18 -15.59
N ALA A 10 -0.97 -11.31 -16.13
CA ALA A 10 -1.55 -11.92 -17.33
C ALA A 10 -2.96 -12.47 -17.07
N GLU A 11 -3.15 -13.15 -15.94
CA GLU A 11 -4.45 -13.69 -15.52
C GLU A 11 -5.46 -12.58 -15.19
N TYR A 12 -5.00 -11.44 -14.69
CA TYR A 12 -5.87 -10.28 -14.40
C TYR A 12 -6.42 -9.59 -15.67
N GLY A 13 -5.77 -9.79 -16.84
CA GLY A 13 -6.24 -9.28 -18.13
C GLY A 13 -5.68 -7.92 -18.53
N LEU A 14 -6.49 -7.13 -19.25
CA LEU A 14 -5.99 -6.01 -20.08
C LEU A 14 -5.52 -4.80 -19.25
N SER A 15 -4.22 -4.68 -19.02
CA SER A 15 -3.60 -3.44 -18.51
C SER A 15 -3.15 -2.56 -19.67
N LYS A 16 -3.79 -1.40 -19.86
CA LYS A 16 -3.38 -0.41 -20.88
C LYS A 16 -1.98 0.16 -20.64
N ALA A 17 -1.50 0.14 -19.38
CA ALA A 17 -0.18 0.64 -19.00
C ALA A 17 0.74 -0.50 -18.54
N LYS A 18 2.03 -0.38 -18.85
CA LYS A 18 3.06 -1.29 -18.31
C LYS A 18 3.29 -0.96 -16.83
N ARG A 19 3.32 -2.00 -15.99
CA ARG A 19 3.61 -1.91 -14.55
C ARG A 19 4.97 -2.58 -14.27
N PRO A 20 5.90 -1.93 -13.55
CA PRO A 20 7.15 -2.57 -13.17
C PRO A 20 6.89 -3.69 -12.15
N PHE A 21 7.74 -4.70 -12.16
CA PHE A 21 7.62 -5.86 -11.27
C PHE A 21 7.83 -5.48 -9.78
N ASN A 22 8.69 -4.48 -9.51
CA ASN A 22 8.96 -3.99 -8.17
C ASN A 22 9.03 -2.46 -8.15
N SER A 23 8.04 -1.83 -7.53
CA SER A 23 7.94 -0.37 -7.39
C SER A 23 8.41 0.14 -6.02
N ARG A 24 9.21 -0.62 -5.26
CA ARG A 24 9.71 -0.19 -3.96
C ARG A 24 10.72 0.95 -4.13
N LEU A 25 10.51 2.02 -3.38
CA LEU A 25 11.40 3.18 -3.36
C LEU A 25 12.41 3.06 -2.22
N ASP A 26 13.64 3.49 -2.47
CA ASP A 26 14.66 3.61 -1.43
C ASP A 26 14.35 4.80 -0.50
N LYS A 27 14.52 4.58 0.80
CA LYS A 27 14.25 5.56 1.86
C LYS A 27 15.52 6.11 2.51
N SER A 28 16.71 5.69 2.06
CA SER A 28 17.98 6.08 2.69
C SER A 28 18.18 7.59 2.76
N LYS A 29 17.74 8.33 1.74
CA LYS A 29 17.83 9.80 1.72
C LYS A 29 17.00 10.48 2.80
N LEU A 30 15.87 9.91 3.23
CA LEU A 30 15.08 10.48 4.32
C LEU A 30 15.90 10.49 5.61
N VAL A 31 16.48 9.34 5.95
CA VAL A 31 17.31 9.17 7.15
C VAL A 31 18.56 10.06 7.08
N LYS A 32 19.25 10.07 5.94
CA LYS A 32 20.45 10.91 5.73
C LYS A 32 20.18 12.40 5.92
N ASN A 33 18.96 12.86 5.64
CA ASN A 33 18.57 14.26 5.81
C ASN A 33 17.86 14.51 7.16
N GLY A 34 17.96 13.59 8.13
CA GLY A 34 17.45 13.77 9.48
C GLY A 34 15.94 13.53 9.65
N PHE A 35 15.25 13.01 8.64
CA PHE A 35 13.83 12.65 8.77
C PHE A 35 13.67 11.28 9.44
N THR A 36 12.77 11.22 10.42
CA THR A 36 12.30 9.96 10.99
C THR A 36 11.47 9.21 9.94
N PRO A 37 11.81 7.95 9.60
CA PRO A 37 11.02 7.17 8.66
C PRO A 37 9.56 7.02 9.11
N LEU A 38 8.65 7.12 8.15
CA LEU A 38 7.26 6.75 8.36
C LEU A 38 7.15 5.29 8.85
N PRO A 39 6.08 4.97 9.59
CA PRO A 39 5.84 3.60 10.05
C PRO A 39 5.70 2.62 8.87
N THR A 40 5.65 1.33 9.19
CA THR A 40 5.40 0.29 8.18
C THR A 40 4.04 0.53 7.51
N TRP A 41 3.88 0.04 6.28
CA TRP A 41 2.62 0.23 5.56
C TRP A 41 1.44 -0.43 6.27
N GLN A 42 1.70 -1.51 7.04
CA GLN A 42 0.69 -2.18 7.86
C GLN A 42 0.15 -1.26 8.95
N ASP A 43 1.02 -0.60 9.71
CA ASP A 43 0.60 0.37 10.74
C ASP A 43 -0.16 1.55 10.12
N ALA A 44 0.38 2.12 9.04
CA ALA A 44 -0.25 3.23 8.34
C ALA A 44 -1.66 2.85 7.82
N LEU A 45 -1.81 1.65 7.25
CA LEU A 45 -3.11 1.15 6.78
C LEU A 45 -4.09 0.94 7.94
N SER A 46 -3.64 0.31 9.04
CA SER A 46 -4.47 0.11 10.22
C SER A 46 -5.00 1.43 10.78
N ARG A 47 -4.16 2.44 10.89
CA ARG A 47 -4.56 3.79 11.33
C ARG A 47 -5.57 4.42 10.36
N TYR A 48 -5.33 4.30 9.05
CA TYR A 48 -6.25 4.85 8.05
C TYR A 48 -7.63 4.20 8.11
N LEU A 49 -7.70 2.87 8.27
CA LEU A 49 -8.99 2.16 8.41
C LEU A 49 -9.75 2.58 9.67
N VAL A 50 -9.05 2.86 10.78
CA VAL A 50 -9.66 3.40 11.99
C VAL A 50 -10.27 4.78 11.73
N GLU A 51 -9.57 5.66 11.00
CA GLU A 51 -10.11 6.98 10.65
C GLU A 51 -11.33 6.89 9.72
N LEU A 52 -11.32 5.97 8.74
CA LEU A 52 -12.50 5.71 7.91
C LEU A 52 -13.70 5.24 8.72
N LYS A 53 -13.48 4.37 9.71
CA LYS A 53 -14.54 3.90 10.61
C LYS A 53 -15.10 5.04 11.47
N LYS A 54 -14.23 5.88 12.05
CA LYS A 54 -14.67 7.07 12.82
C LYS A 54 -15.48 8.05 11.98
N ALA A 55 -15.14 8.18 10.70
CA ALA A 55 -15.82 9.07 9.76
C ALA A 55 -17.10 8.45 9.15
N GLY A 56 -17.48 7.22 9.53
CA GLY A 56 -18.69 6.56 9.04
C GLY A 56 -18.59 6.02 7.60
N PHE A 57 -17.37 5.83 7.08
CA PHE A 57 -17.13 5.25 5.75
C PHE A 57 -16.85 3.75 5.80
N LEU A 58 -16.76 3.16 6.99
CA LEU A 58 -16.45 1.75 7.19
C LEU A 58 -17.21 1.24 8.42
N ASP A 59 -18.05 0.22 8.22
CA ASP A 59 -18.88 -0.40 9.26
C ASP A 59 -18.15 -1.55 9.99
#